data_AF-D7CUR5-F1
#
_entry.id   AF-D7CUR5-F1
#
_cell.length_a   1.000
_cell.length_b   1.000
_cell.length_c   1.000
_cell.angle_alpha   90.00
_cell.angle_beta   90.00
_cell.angle_gamma   90.00
#
_symmetry.space_group_name_H-M   'P 1'
#
loop_
_entity.id
_entity.type
_entity.pdbx_description
1 polymer ?
#
loop_
_entity_poly.entity_id
_entity_poly.type
_entity_poly.pdbx_seq_one_letter_code
_entity_poly.pdbx_strand_id
1 'polypeptide(L)'
;MAGPVRALRARLPLLVVLGALTLLGYPLALAFGLPLALRDLRDLRKWQRETVTASAPQRLGDGPTLTFADAPERGVLVLAGAPLAAAHTQTGETVTLAAGVRAPLVTWGAPPTRLSETVYRLAELPDPLTLYVGDTLAVGGAVSAAAPPDGVRQDFSFGGAEGPVLLGAEVLAEGADYAVNGERVTFTEPPPFGSDLRRVSGDYAVLDASKGTVVFAAPPAGEVRVALSVVRLAEVLAGETDGENRRFSLARPRVVETDTYAIYVGGTRLPSDAERPEERVDGVRETFTFASSAGVVTVDGVPQPEDAYTRDGNRVTFARPPPRNAQLRQYGGAFLADAAAGEILLAQAPPAGSVVWTDRYTVYARPACGEGLWACFLALPQHPVPFPHWIAARAVPFFEKFPLSDERNVVRATLYTASGTLAALALGAALGTLLAVVFVLVRPLERALMPWAVASQTVPIIALVPVLLLVLGNAGITIQTSLLPTALIGAYIAFFPVVVGTVQGLRSVDPLALDLMRSYAASPWQVFTKVRFPAAVPSLFVSLKLATAAALVGALVAETESNNRRGLGFQILGQVQSGNVADVWILLLISALLGITLVAFVGLVQRLVAPWERR
;
A
#
# COMPACT_ATOMS: atom_id res chain seq x y z
N MET A 1 10.14 35.43 -39.25
CA MET A 1 8.93 34.65 -38.89
C MET A 1 9.11 33.12 -38.83
N ALA A 2 10.27 32.53 -39.17
CA ALA A 2 10.46 31.07 -39.20
C ALA A 2 10.80 30.40 -37.83
N GLY A 3 11.14 31.17 -36.80
CA GLY A 3 11.50 30.67 -35.45
C GLY A 3 10.36 29.96 -34.69
N PRO A 4 9.17 30.56 -34.54
CA PRO A 4 8.09 29.96 -33.74
C PRO A 4 7.50 28.71 -34.41
N VAL A 5 7.43 28.66 -35.73
CA VAL A 5 6.90 27.51 -36.48
C VAL A 5 7.83 26.29 -36.39
N ARG A 6 9.15 26.50 -36.36
CA ARG A 6 10.14 25.43 -36.12
C ARG A 6 10.06 24.89 -34.69
N ALA A 7 9.92 25.78 -33.71
CA ALA A 7 9.75 25.39 -32.31
C ALA A 7 8.44 24.61 -32.09
N LEU A 8 7.36 25.01 -32.76
CA LEU A 8 6.07 24.31 -32.71
C LEU A 8 6.15 22.93 -33.37
N ARG A 9 6.77 22.80 -34.56
CA ARG A 9 6.99 21.48 -35.20
C ARG A 9 7.84 20.54 -34.36
N ALA A 10 8.83 21.07 -33.63
CA ALA A 10 9.67 20.26 -32.73
C ALA A 10 8.89 19.76 -31.50
N ARG A 11 7.89 20.52 -31.02
CA ARG A 11 7.08 20.19 -29.84
C ARG A 11 5.77 19.48 -30.16
N LEU A 12 5.34 19.47 -31.42
CA LEU A 12 4.11 18.85 -31.90
C LEU A 12 3.93 17.38 -31.46
N PRO A 13 4.93 16.48 -31.59
CA PRO A 13 4.75 15.09 -31.14
C PRO A 13 4.55 14.98 -29.62
N LEU A 14 5.24 15.80 -28.82
CA LEU A 14 5.06 15.85 -27.37
C LEU A 14 3.64 16.32 -27.00
N LEU A 15 3.15 17.36 -27.69
CA LEU A 15 1.81 17.90 -27.50
C LEU A 15 0.71 16.92 -27.94
N VAL A 16 0.94 16.15 -29.01
CA VAL A 16 0.01 15.11 -29.46
C VAL A 16 -0.07 13.95 -28.46
N VAL A 17 1.07 13.54 -27.90
CA VAL A 17 1.10 12.47 -26.87
C VAL A 17 0.43 12.94 -25.58
N LEU A 18 0.74 14.15 -25.09
CA LEU A 18 0.08 14.74 -23.93
C LEU A 18 -1.41 14.93 -24.17
N GLY A 19 -1.80 15.44 -25.35
CA GLY A 19 -3.18 15.60 -25.77
C GLY A 19 -3.93 14.28 -25.83
N ALA A 20 -3.36 13.25 -26.45
CA ALA A 20 -3.96 11.91 -26.52
C ALA A 20 -4.10 11.27 -25.13
N LEU A 21 -3.10 11.40 -24.25
CA LEU A 21 -3.18 10.93 -22.86
C LEU A 21 -4.30 11.63 -22.08
N THR A 22 -4.48 12.94 -22.28
CA THR A 22 -5.59 13.66 -21.65
C THR A 22 -6.96 13.31 -22.25
N LEU A 23 -7.07 13.20 -23.57
CA LEU A 23 -8.32 12.95 -24.29
C LEU A 23 -8.81 11.50 -24.16
N LEU A 24 -7.92 10.51 -24.08
CA LEU A 24 -8.27 9.10 -23.86
C LEU A 24 -8.29 8.71 -22.38
N GLY A 25 -7.42 9.31 -21.57
CA GLY A 25 -7.29 8.97 -20.14
C GLY A 25 -8.53 9.30 -19.33
N TYR A 26 -9.13 10.48 -19.54
CA TYR A 26 -10.33 10.89 -18.81
C TYR A 26 -11.57 10.01 -19.10
N PRO A 27 -11.91 9.70 -20.37
CA PRO A 27 -13.01 8.78 -20.69
C PRO A 27 -12.78 7.36 -20.18
N LEU A 28 -11.53 6.85 -20.22
CA LEU A 28 -11.21 5.52 -19.68
C LEU A 28 -11.27 5.49 -18.15
N ALA A 29 -10.76 6.53 -17.47
CA ALA A 29 -10.91 6.69 -16.03
C ALA A 29 -12.38 6.75 -15.62
N LEU A 30 -13.22 7.40 -16.41
CA LEU A 30 -14.67 7.42 -16.23
C LEU A 30 -15.31 6.05 -16.47
N ALA A 31 -15.02 5.41 -17.60
CA ALA A 31 -15.69 4.16 -18.00
C ALA A 31 -15.29 2.97 -17.13
N PHE A 32 -14.02 2.88 -16.73
CA PHE A 32 -13.50 1.75 -15.95
C PHE A 32 -13.25 2.09 -14.48
N GLY A 33 -12.84 3.33 -14.19
CA GLY A 33 -12.55 3.75 -12.83
C GLY A 33 -13.81 4.02 -12.01
N LEU A 34 -14.89 4.57 -12.59
CA LEU A 34 -16.12 4.85 -11.84
C LEU A 34 -16.81 3.58 -11.31
N PRO A 35 -16.97 2.48 -12.09
CA PRO A 35 -17.53 1.23 -11.55
C PRO A 35 -16.64 0.58 -10.48
N LEU A 36 -15.32 0.64 -10.65
CA LEU A 36 -14.35 0.12 -9.67
C LEU A 36 -14.35 0.94 -8.38
N ALA A 37 -14.37 2.27 -8.50
CA ALA A 37 -14.51 3.20 -7.39
C ALA A 37 -15.82 2.99 -6.62
N LEU A 38 -16.94 2.80 -7.33
CA LEU A 38 -18.24 2.47 -6.72
C LEU A 38 -18.24 1.10 -6.02
N ARG A 39 -17.39 0.16 -6.45
CA ARG A 39 -17.19 -1.15 -5.81
C ARG A 39 -16.27 -1.05 -4.59
N ASP A 40 -15.20 -0.28 -4.66
CA ASP A 40 -14.28 -0.02 -3.55
C ASP A 40 -14.91 0.86 -2.46
N LEU A 41 -15.85 1.74 -2.82
CA LEU A 41 -16.77 2.41 -1.89
C LEU A 41 -17.73 1.45 -1.17
N ARG A 42 -17.67 0.14 -1.42
CA ARG A 42 -18.36 -0.89 -0.63
C ARG A 42 -17.39 -1.70 0.24
N ASP A 43 -16.08 -1.54 0.08
CA ASP A 43 -15.04 -2.23 0.85
C ASP A 43 -14.48 -1.31 1.93
N LEU A 44 -14.96 -1.51 3.17
CA LEU A 44 -14.72 -0.63 4.32
C LEU A 44 -13.24 -0.58 4.73
N ARG A 45 -12.45 -1.62 4.40
CA ARG A 45 -11.02 -1.72 4.72
C ARG A 45 -10.13 -0.70 4.01
N LYS A 46 -10.65 -0.02 2.98
CA LYS A 46 -9.93 0.97 2.18
C LYS A 46 -10.22 2.42 2.58
N TRP A 47 -11.04 2.63 3.62
CA TRP A 47 -11.46 3.95 4.08
C TRP A 47 -10.48 4.48 5.15
N GLN A 48 -10.42 5.80 5.33
CA GLN A 48 -9.60 6.38 6.40
C GLN A 48 -10.17 6.00 7.77
N ARG A 49 -9.29 5.44 8.62
CA ARG A 49 -9.60 5.05 10.00
C ARG A 49 -9.55 6.30 10.88
N GLU A 50 -10.63 6.57 11.59
CA GLU A 50 -10.72 7.66 12.57
C GLU A 50 -11.14 7.06 13.92
N THR A 51 -10.28 7.18 14.93
CA THR A 51 -10.60 6.72 16.28
C THR A 51 -11.22 7.86 17.06
N VAL A 52 -12.52 7.75 17.35
CA VAL A 52 -13.21 8.70 18.20
C VAL A 52 -12.98 8.29 19.65
N THR A 53 -12.24 9.12 20.36
CA THR A 53 -12.09 9.02 21.82
C THR A 53 -12.87 10.17 22.44
N ALA A 54 -13.67 9.87 23.46
CA ALA A 54 -14.23 10.89 24.33
C ALA A 54 -13.10 11.79 24.84
N SER A 55 -13.00 12.99 24.29
CA SER A 55 -11.87 13.90 24.53
C SER A 55 -11.83 14.33 26.00
N ALA A 56 -10.63 14.45 26.56
CA ALA A 56 -10.44 15.19 27.80
C ALA A 56 -10.71 16.69 27.55
N PRO A 57 -11.11 17.46 28.57
CA PRO A 57 -11.18 18.90 28.45
C PRO A 57 -9.78 19.47 28.10
N GLN A 58 -9.69 20.30 27.05
CA GLN A 58 -8.43 20.93 26.60
C GLN A 58 -8.05 22.16 27.45
N ARG A 59 -8.99 22.71 28.21
CA ARG A 59 -8.74 23.73 29.24
C ARG A 59 -9.50 23.38 30.51
N LEU A 60 -8.74 23.08 31.57
CA LEU A 60 -9.25 23.20 32.94
C LEU A 60 -9.12 24.67 33.34
N GLY A 61 -10.20 25.44 33.20
CA GLY A 61 -10.33 26.71 33.93
C GLY A 61 -10.83 26.44 35.36
N ASP A 62 -10.63 27.39 36.27
CA ASP A 62 -11.18 27.34 37.64
C ASP A 62 -12.73 27.50 37.69
N GLY A 63 -13.45 27.24 36.60
CA GLY A 63 -14.88 27.53 36.43
C GLY A 63 -15.73 26.32 35.97
N PRO A 64 -17.07 26.46 35.95
CA PRO A 64 -18.02 25.38 35.61
C PRO A 64 -18.11 25.05 34.11
N THR A 65 -17.19 25.57 33.30
CA THR A 65 -17.21 25.47 31.84
C THR A 65 -16.00 24.67 31.36
N LEU A 66 -16.25 23.62 30.59
CA LEU A 66 -15.26 22.72 30.03
C LEU A 66 -15.27 22.86 28.50
N THR A 67 -14.10 22.92 27.86
CA THR A 67 -13.98 22.95 26.40
C THR A 67 -13.32 21.67 25.91
N PHE A 68 -13.94 21.02 24.93
CA PHE A 68 -13.56 19.73 24.36
C PHE A 68 -13.26 19.87 22.87
N ALA A 69 -12.27 19.17 22.35
CA ALA A 69 -11.84 19.30 20.95
C ALA A 69 -12.92 18.86 19.94
N ASP A 70 -13.65 17.77 20.24
CA ASP A 70 -14.61 17.13 19.34
C ASP A 70 -15.76 16.50 20.13
N ALA A 71 -16.59 17.35 20.75
CA ALA A 71 -17.69 16.87 21.59
C ALA A 71 -18.92 16.42 20.75
N PRO A 72 -19.45 15.19 20.94
CA PRO A 72 -20.71 14.79 20.31
C PRO A 72 -21.88 15.69 20.75
N GLU A 73 -22.83 15.96 19.86
CA GLU A 73 -24.00 16.82 20.15
C GLU A 73 -24.93 16.28 21.25
N ARG A 74 -24.84 14.99 21.57
CA ARG A 74 -25.65 14.30 22.59
C ARG A 74 -24.76 13.31 23.35
N GLY A 75 -24.16 13.76 24.45
CA GLY A 75 -23.38 12.91 25.34
C GLY A 75 -23.71 13.10 26.82
N VAL A 76 -23.22 12.19 27.66
CA VAL A 76 -23.32 12.26 29.13
C VAL A 76 -21.91 12.47 29.68
N LEU A 77 -21.78 13.34 30.69
CA LEU A 77 -20.50 13.53 31.37
C LEU A 77 -20.27 12.37 32.35
N VAL A 78 -19.07 11.81 32.36
CA VAL A 78 -18.67 10.70 33.22
C VAL A 78 -17.50 11.15 34.09
N LEU A 79 -17.59 10.91 35.40
CA LEU A 79 -16.53 11.19 36.38
C LEU A 79 -16.28 9.93 37.23
N ALA A 80 -15.02 9.50 37.32
CA ALA A 80 -14.62 8.30 38.07
C ALA A 80 -15.42 7.03 37.68
N GLY A 81 -15.75 6.90 36.38
CA GLY A 81 -16.54 5.78 35.85
C GLY A 81 -18.05 5.88 36.05
N ALA A 82 -18.53 6.87 36.81
CA ALA A 82 -19.95 7.10 37.04
C ALA A 82 -20.48 8.24 36.16
N PRO A 83 -21.66 8.09 35.52
CA PRO A 83 -22.30 9.21 34.84
C PRO A 83 -22.68 10.29 35.86
N LEU A 84 -22.33 11.53 35.58
CA LEU A 84 -22.84 12.70 36.28
C LEU A 84 -24.32 12.85 35.89
N ALA A 85 -25.21 12.43 36.78
CA ALA A 85 -26.65 12.50 36.58
C ALA A 85 -27.10 13.95 36.30
N ALA A 86 -27.25 14.25 35.02
CA ALA A 86 -27.92 15.39 34.37
C ALA A 86 -27.82 16.76 35.06
N ALA A 87 -26.98 17.64 34.50
CA ALA A 87 -27.45 18.86 33.82
C ALA A 87 -26.22 19.60 33.29
N HIS A 88 -25.97 19.51 31.99
CA HIS A 88 -25.00 20.36 31.31
C HIS A 88 -25.62 20.88 30.02
N THR A 89 -25.21 22.08 29.63
CA THR A 89 -25.59 22.68 28.33
C THR A 89 -24.36 22.65 27.43
N GLN A 90 -24.52 22.13 26.22
CA GLN A 90 -23.45 22.03 25.23
C GLN A 90 -23.71 22.99 24.08
N THR A 91 -22.69 23.76 23.69
CA THR A 91 -22.73 24.68 22.55
C THR A 91 -21.40 24.58 21.81
N GLY A 92 -21.42 23.87 20.68
CA GLY A 92 -20.20 23.48 19.97
C GLY A 92 -19.29 22.62 20.85
N GLU A 93 -18.04 23.04 20.97
CA GLU A 93 -16.98 22.42 21.77
C GLU A 93 -17.09 22.71 23.28
N THR A 94 -18.01 23.58 23.70
CA THR A 94 -18.10 24.05 25.09
C THR A 94 -19.26 23.40 25.84
N VAL A 95 -18.98 22.83 27.01
CA VAL A 95 -19.95 22.23 27.94
C VAL A 95 -19.98 23.03 29.24
N THR A 96 -21.15 23.50 29.65
CA THR A 96 -21.35 24.22 30.91
C THR A 96 -22.12 23.36 31.89
N LEU A 97 -21.56 23.12 33.07
CA LEU A 97 -22.17 22.35 34.16
C LEU A 97 -23.26 23.18 34.85
N ALA A 98 -24.44 22.61 35.08
CA ALA A 98 -25.55 23.32 35.73
C ALA A 98 -25.43 23.42 37.26
N ALA A 99 -24.60 22.58 37.88
CA ALA A 99 -24.30 22.64 39.31
C ALA A 99 -22.79 22.47 39.52
N GLY A 100 -22.23 23.23 40.47
CA GLY A 100 -20.81 23.14 40.83
C GLY A 100 -20.47 21.75 41.35
N VAL A 101 -19.61 21.03 40.64
CA VAL A 101 -19.04 19.75 41.10
C VAL A 101 -18.13 20.06 42.29
N ARG A 102 -18.43 19.52 43.48
CA ARG A 102 -17.66 19.78 44.71
C ARG A 102 -16.36 18.96 44.82
N ALA A 103 -16.08 18.11 43.84
CA ALA A 103 -14.87 17.30 43.76
C ALA A 103 -13.88 17.92 42.76
N PRO A 104 -12.56 17.70 42.91
CA PRO A 104 -11.60 18.06 41.87
C PRO A 104 -12.00 17.36 40.56
N LEU A 105 -12.01 18.11 39.46
CA LEU A 105 -12.39 17.63 38.13
C LEU A 105 -11.48 16.50 37.63
N VAL A 106 -10.29 16.38 38.23
CA VAL A 106 -9.31 15.31 38.02
C VAL A 106 -8.75 14.88 39.37
N THR A 107 -8.80 13.58 39.67
CA THR A 107 -8.08 13.01 40.82
C THR A 107 -6.82 12.30 40.34
N TRP A 108 -5.71 12.52 41.03
CA TRP A 108 -4.42 11.91 40.71
C TRP A 108 -4.14 10.70 41.60
N GLY A 109 -3.56 9.66 41.00
CA GLY A 109 -3.09 8.48 41.70
C GLY A 109 -1.65 8.65 42.19
N ALA A 110 -1.07 7.56 42.68
CA ALA A 110 0.34 7.52 43.03
C ALA A 110 1.20 7.89 41.80
N PRO A 111 2.27 8.67 41.98
CA PRO A 111 3.14 9.05 40.87
C PRO A 111 3.77 7.79 40.25
N PRO A 112 3.88 7.71 38.91
CA PRO A 112 4.58 6.64 38.22
C PRO A 112 6.04 6.57 38.65
N THR A 113 6.55 5.37 38.84
CA THR A 113 7.97 5.13 39.06
C THR A 113 8.69 5.14 37.72
N ARG A 114 9.61 6.09 37.53
CA ARG A 114 10.49 6.11 36.35
C ARG A 114 11.44 4.91 36.38
N LEU A 115 11.39 4.05 35.35
CA LEU A 115 12.30 2.91 35.20
C LEU A 115 13.48 3.24 34.29
N SER A 116 13.27 4.06 33.26
CA SER A 116 14.31 4.60 32.36
C SER A 116 13.91 5.98 31.83
N GLU A 117 14.66 6.53 30.86
CA GLU A 117 14.33 7.84 30.29
C GLU A 117 12.93 7.93 29.68
N THR A 118 12.46 6.83 29.07
CA THR A 118 11.18 6.73 28.36
C THR A 118 10.22 5.69 28.96
N VAL A 119 10.69 4.81 29.86
CA VAL A 119 9.86 3.74 30.44
C VAL A 119 9.46 4.07 31.87
N TYR A 120 8.16 3.95 32.15
CA TYR A 120 7.57 4.24 33.45
C TYR A 120 6.72 3.05 33.93
N ARG A 121 6.71 2.81 35.22
CA ARG A 121 5.85 1.84 35.90
C ARG A 121 4.76 2.56 36.67
N LEU A 122 3.52 2.20 36.38
CA LEU A 122 2.33 2.67 37.06
C LEU A 122 2.07 1.77 38.27
N ALA A 123 1.65 2.37 39.39
CA ALA A 123 1.26 1.62 40.58
C ALA A 123 0.00 0.77 40.32
N GLU A 124 -0.95 1.33 39.55
CA GLU A 124 -2.14 0.66 39.04
C GLU A 124 -2.38 1.14 37.60
N LEU A 125 -2.86 0.25 36.73
CA LEU A 125 -3.27 0.59 35.37
C LEU A 125 -4.80 0.78 35.36
N PRO A 126 -5.32 1.99 35.61
CA PRO A 126 -6.75 2.24 35.45
C PRO A 126 -7.11 2.03 33.97
N ASP A 127 -8.24 1.41 33.70
CA ASP A 127 -8.76 1.26 32.36
C ASP A 127 -10.06 2.07 32.24
N PRO A 128 -10.11 3.14 31.43
CA PRO A 128 -9.07 3.60 30.47
C PRO A 128 -7.91 4.38 31.11
N LEU A 129 -6.67 4.04 30.69
CA LEU A 129 -5.45 4.66 31.19
C LEU A 129 -5.35 6.11 30.74
N THR A 130 -5.22 7.04 31.69
CA THR A 130 -5.12 8.48 31.43
C THR A 130 -3.84 9.04 32.02
N LEU A 131 -2.92 9.47 31.17
CA LEU A 131 -1.63 10.03 31.57
C LEU A 131 -1.52 11.50 31.22
N TYR A 132 -0.84 12.26 32.06
CA TYR A 132 -0.47 13.65 31.80
C TYR A 132 1.04 13.82 31.97
N VAL A 133 1.61 14.72 31.17
CA VAL A 133 2.99 15.20 31.29
C VAL A 133 2.90 16.68 31.65
N GLY A 134 3.19 17.02 32.91
CA GLY A 134 2.83 18.32 33.47
C GLY A 134 1.31 18.52 33.43
N ASP A 135 0.87 19.62 32.83
CA ASP A 135 -0.57 19.94 32.67
C ASP A 135 -1.14 19.49 31.30
N THR A 136 -0.35 18.78 30.49
CA THR A 136 -0.74 18.35 29.14
C THR A 136 -1.15 16.89 29.14
N LEU A 137 -2.33 16.58 28.58
CA LEU A 137 -2.78 15.20 28.37
C LEU A 137 -1.88 14.50 27.36
N ALA A 138 -1.35 13.34 27.74
CA ALA A 138 -0.61 12.48 26.81
C ALA A 138 -1.59 11.58 26.03
N VAL A 139 -1.36 11.44 24.72
CA VAL A 139 -2.16 10.61 23.82
C VAL A 139 -1.53 9.22 23.68
N GLY A 140 -2.27 8.18 24.04
CA GLY A 140 -1.81 6.79 23.92
C GLY A 140 -2.06 6.22 22.52
N GLY A 141 -1.06 5.62 21.89
CA GLY A 141 -1.20 5.02 20.56
C GLY A 141 -0.07 4.07 20.17
N ALA A 142 -0.42 2.97 19.49
CA ALA A 142 0.53 2.08 18.84
C ALA A 142 -0.08 1.52 17.54
N VAL A 143 0.77 1.31 16.54
CA VAL A 143 0.41 0.72 15.25
C VAL A 143 1.10 -0.62 15.10
N SER A 144 0.37 -1.65 14.69
CA SER A 144 0.93 -2.95 14.36
C SER A 144 1.61 -2.93 12.99
N ALA A 145 2.59 -3.80 12.78
CA ALA A 145 3.21 -3.96 11.48
C ALA A 145 2.19 -4.33 10.40
N ALA A 146 2.34 -3.78 9.18
CA ALA A 146 1.46 -4.04 8.04
C ALA A 146 1.37 -5.52 7.63
N ALA A 147 2.35 -6.33 8.02
CA ALA A 147 2.33 -7.77 7.86
C ALA A 147 2.84 -8.43 9.15
N PRO A 148 2.26 -9.56 9.56
CA PRO A 148 2.74 -10.30 10.73
C PRO A 148 4.14 -10.87 10.48
N PRO A 149 4.98 -11.03 11.52
CA PRO A 149 6.28 -11.68 11.40
C PRO A 149 6.15 -13.12 10.87
N ASP A 150 6.83 -13.40 9.76
CA ASP A 150 6.91 -14.72 9.13
C ASP A 150 8.18 -15.50 9.54
N GLY A 151 8.96 -14.97 10.48
CA GLY A 151 10.21 -15.56 10.96
C GLY A 151 11.38 -15.49 9.98
N VAL A 152 11.19 -14.86 8.81
CA VAL A 152 12.21 -14.76 7.75
C VAL A 152 12.44 -13.31 7.35
N ARG A 153 11.39 -12.50 7.32
CA ARG A 153 11.42 -11.09 6.93
C ARG A 153 12.00 -10.21 8.02
N GLN A 154 12.80 -9.24 7.60
CA GLN A 154 13.40 -8.24 8.47
C GLN A 154 12.80 -6.84 8.27
N ASP A 155 12.07 -6.60 7.19
CA ASP A 155 11.49 -5.29 6.87
C ASP A 155 9.99 -5.23 7.16
N PHE A 156 9.60 -4.27 8.00
CA PHE A 156 8.21 -4.05 8.39
C PHE A 156 7.84 -2.57 8.24
N SER A 157 6.56 -2.29 7.98
CA SER A 157 6.03 -0.92 7.79
C SER A 157 4.96 -0.63 8.83
N PHE A 158 4.96 0.56 9.42
CA PHE A 158 4.14 0.92 10.58
C PHE A 158 3.25 2.17 10.39
N GLY A 159 2.86 2.49 9.15
CA GLY A 159 1.79 3.45 8.84
C GLY A 159 1.84 4.77 9.62
N GLY A 160 2.90 5.56 9.42
CA GLY A 160 3.04 6.91 9.99
C GLY A 160 3.48 6.97 11.46
N ALA A 161 3.69 5.84 12.14
CA ALA A 161 4.19 5.82 13.51
C ALA A 161 5.69 6.18 13.57
N GLU A 162 6.07 7.09 14.48
CA GLU A 162 7.44 7.60 14.59
C GLU A 162 8.17 7.18 15.89
N GLY A 163 7.48 6.60 16.87
CA GLY A 163 8.09 6.21 18.15
C GLY A 163 8.86 4.89 18.14
N PRO A 164 9.29 4.40 19.31
CA PRO A 164 10.07 3.18 19.45
C PRO A 164 9.29 1.93 19.02
N VAL A 165 10.03 0.91 18.59
CA VAL A 165 9.50 -0.38 18.14
C VAL A 165 9.43 -1.35 19.30
N LEU A 166 8.30 -2.05 19.40
CA LEU A 166 7.95 -2.98 20.45
C LEU A 166 7.84 -4.40 19.88
N LEU A 167 8.53 -5.34 20.53
CA LEU A 167 8.38 -6.78 20.29
C LEU A 167 7.77 -7.41 21.54
N GLY A 168 6.45 -7.63 21.51
CA GLY A 168 5.67 -7.99 22.69
C GLY A 168 5.75 -6.91 23.76
N ALA A 169 6.46 -7.22 24.86
CA ALA A 169 6.68 -6.35 26.01
C ALA A 169 8.10 -5.77 26.09
N GLU A 170 8.90 -5.95 25.04
CA GLU A 170 10.28 -5.46 24.95
C GLU A 170 10.36 -4.22 24.06
N VAL A 171 11.10 -3.21 24.51
CA VAL A 171 11.43 -2.02 23.72
C VAL A 171 12.75 -2.29 23.03
N LEU A 172 12.74 -2.28 21.70
CA LEU A 172 13.94 -2.51 20.92
C LEU A 172 14.75 -1.21 20.78
N ALA A 173 16.07 -1.35 20.70
CA ALA A 173 16.98 -0.22 20.53
C ALA A 173 17.20 0.09 19.04
N GLU A 174 16.82 1.31 18.64
CA GLU A 174 17.14 1.82 17.32
C GLU A 174 18.67 1.93 17.15
N GLY A 175 19.18 1.43 16.03
CA GLY A 175 20.60 1.34 15.70
C GLY A 175 21.28 0.04 16.14
N ALA A 176 20.71 -0.71 17.09
CA ALA A 176 21.22 -2.02 17.53
C ALA A 176 20.36 -3.17 16.99
N ASP A 177 19.05 -3.11 17.25
CA ASP A 177 18.10 -4.18 16.92
C ASP A 177 17.37 -3.92 15.60
N TYR A 178 17.22 -2.64 15.23
CA TYR A 178 16.60 -2.22 13.99
C TYR A 178 17.07 -0.84 13.55
N ALA A 179 16.87 -0.52 12.28
CA ALA A 179 17.06 0.80 11.70
C ALA A 179 15.73 1.35 11.17
N VAL A 180 15.49 2.64 11.36
CA VAL A 180 14.29 3.33 10.88
C VAL A 180 14.59 4.08 9.58
N ASN A 181 13.65 4.00 8.64
CA ASN A 181 13.63 4.85 7.46
C ASN A 181 12.18 5.28 7.15
N GLY A 182 11.75 6.36 7.79
CA GLY A 182 10.36 6.82 7.77
C GLY A 182 9.43 5.80 8.44
N GLU A 183 8.41 5.35 7.71
CA GLU A 183 7.44 4.36 8.20
C GLU A 183 7.98 2.93 8.20
N ARG A 184 9.14 2.67 7.56
CA ARG A 184 9.77 1.34 7.53
C ARG A 184 10.80 1.17 8.63
N VAL A 185 10.78 -0.02 9.20
CA VAL A 185 11.70 -0.51 10.22
C VAL A 185 12.34 -1.79 9.68
N THR A 186 13.66 -1.80 9.63
CA THR A 186 14.47 -2.94 9.21
C THR A 186 15.20 -3.52 10.40
N PHE A 187 14.92 -4.76 10.75
CA PHE A 187 15.53 -5.42 11.90
C PHE A 187 16.86 -6.06 11.53
N THR A 188 17.81 -6.05 12.48
CA THR A 188 19.11 -6.71 12.33
C THR A 188 18.95 -8.23 12.18
N GLU A 189 17.97 -8.81 12.88
CA GLU A 189 17.56 -10.22 12.78
C GLU A 189 16.04 -10.33 12.56
N PRO A 190 15.53 -11.37 11.85
CA PRO A 190 14.10 -11.51 11.61
C PRO A 190 13.34 -11.72 12.93
N PRO A 191 12.31 -10.92 13.24
CA PRO A 191 11.49 -11.16 14.42
C PRO A 191 10.82 -12.54 14.37
N PRO A 192 10.66 -13.22 15.52
CA PRO A 192 10.11 -14.57 15.58
C PRO A 192 8.73 -14.69 14.93
N PHE A 193 8.47 -15.82 14.26
CA PHE A 193 7.17 -16.09 13.63
C PHE A 193 6.01 -15.89 14.61
N GLY A 194 5.00 -15.11 14.20
CA GLY A 194 3.79 -14.88 14.99
C GLY A 194 3.95 -14.00 16.23
N SER A 195 5.10 -13.33 16.40
CA SER A 195 5.30 -12.36 17.48
C SER A 195 4.47 -11.09 17.29
N ASP A 196 4.05 -10.47 18.41
CA ASP A 196 3.32 -9.20 18.41
C ASP A 196 4.31 -8.04 18.17
N LEU A 197 4.25 -7.46 16.97
CA LEU A 197 5.18 -6.44 16.54
C LEU A 197 4.46 -5.10 16.31
N ARG A 198 4.79 -4.11 17.14
CA ARG A 198 4.12 -2.81 17.21
C ARG A 198 5.12 -1.65 17.20
N ARG A 199 4.66 -0.44 16.86
CA ARG A 199 5.44 0.80 16.96
C ARG A 199 4.59 1.88 17.63
N VAL A 200 5.18 2.64 18.55
CA VAL A 200 4.46 3.71 19.25
C VAL A 200 4.09 4.81 18.26
N SER A 201 2.81 5.18 18.23
CA SER A 201 2.25 6.16 17.29
C SER A 201 1.70 7.42 17.96
N GLY A 202 1.58 7.43 19.29
CA GLY A 202 1.22 8.61 20.09
C GLY A 202 2.35 9.04 21.02
N ASP A 203 2.03 9.82 22.04
CA ASP A 203 2.99 10.25 23.08
C ASP A 203 3.50 9.07 23.91
N TYR A 204 2.68 8.02 24.07
CA TYR A 204 3.05 6.79 24.78
C TYR A 204 2.30 5.55 24.28
N ALA A 205 2.78 4.37 24.67
CA ALA A 205 2.08 3.09 24.51
C ALA A 205 2.21 2.20 25.75
N VAL A 206 1.27 1.27 25.91
CA VAL A 206 1.34 0.24 26.96
C VAL A 206 2.27 -0.88 26.52
N LEU A 207 3.33 -1.08 27.31
CA LEU A 207 4.39 -2.06 27.07
C LEU A 207 3.99 -3.42 27.63
N ASP A 208 3.64 -3.47 28.92
CA ASP A 208 3.17 -4.68 29.60
C ASP A 208 2.05 -4.28 30.56
N ALA A 209 0.81 -4.58 30.16
CA ALA A 209 -0.38 -4.28 30.96
C ALA A 209 -0.36 -5.03 32.31
N SER A 210 0.21 -6.25 32.35
CA SER A 210 0.26 -7.07 33.57
C SER A 210 1.23 -6.50 34.62
N LYS A 211 2.25 -5.76 34.17
CA LYS A 211 3.30 -5.18 35.03
C LYS A 211 3.15 -3.68 35.25
N GLY A 212 2.12 -3.06 34.71
CA GLY A 212 1.94 -1.64 34.91
C GLY A 212 2.78 -0.74 33.99
N THR A 213 3.45 -1.27 32.96
CA THR A 213 4.54 -0.52 32.29
C THR A 213 4.09 0.15 31.00
N VAL A 214 4.52 1.40 30.84
CA VAL A 214 4.30 2.22 29.64
C VAL A 214 5.62 2.78 29.13
N VAL A 215 5.65 3.05 27.83
CA VAL A 215 6.80 3.63 27.13
C VAL A 215 6.37 4.89 26.41
N PHE A 216 7.09 5.99 26.61
CA PHE A 216 6.89 7.25 25.90
C PHE A 216 7.69 7.29 24.60
N ALA A 217 7.14 7.93 23.57
CA ALA A 217 7.80 8.07 22.27
C ALA A 217 9.11 8.88 22.35
N ALA A 218 9.18 9.83 23.27
CA ALA A 218 10.37 10.60 23.61
C ALA A 218 10.43 10.84 25.13
N PRO A 219 11.60 11.20 25.70
CA PRO A 219 11.71 11.52 27.12
C PRO A 219 10.77 12.69 27.48
N PRO A 220 9.83 12.51 28.42
CA PRO A 220 8.88 13.56 28.77
C PRO A 220 9.58 14.71 29.50
N ALA A 221 9.30 15.95 29.09
CA ALA A 221 9.90 17.15 29.67
C ALA A 221 9.26 17.59 31.01
N GLY A 222 8.15 16.97 31.41
CA GLY A 222 7.41 17.28 32.63
C GLY A 222 7.18 16.06 33.52
N GLU A 223 6.62 16.29 34.72
CA GLU A 223 6.25 15.21 35.64
C GLU A 223 5.12 14.36 35.03
N VAL A 224 5.32 13.04 34.97
CA VAL A 224 4.27 12.12 34.51
C VAL A 224 3.30 11.87 35.66
N ARG A 225 2.01 12.06 35.45
CA ARG A 225 0.97 11.81 36.46
C ARG A 225 -0.15 10.94 35.88
N VAL A 226 -0.72 10.08 36.72
CA VAL A 226 -1.84 9.19 36.37
C VAL A 226 -3.12 9.77 36.92
N ALA A 227 -4.08 10.08 36.05
CA ALA A 227 -5.40 10.48 36.50
C ALA A 227 -6.25 9.23 36.81
N LEU A 228 -6.71 9.12 38.05
CA LEU A 228 -7.66 8.09 38.50
C LEU A 228 -9.09 8.41 38.12
N SER A 229 -9.41 9.69 37.94
CA SER A 229 -10.68 10.13 37.37
C SER A 229 -10.46 11.34 36.47
N VAL A 230 -11.18 11.38 35.36
CA VAL A 230 -11.27 12.52 34.46
C VAL A 230 -12.73 12.70 34.05
N VAL A 231 -13.17 13.95 33.89
CA VAL A 231 -14.45 14.24 33.26
C VAL A 231 -14.34 13.93 31.77
N ARG A 232 -15.10 12.94 31.30
CA ARG A 232 -15.20 12.55 29.87
C ARG A 232 -16.62 12.72 29.36
N LEU A 233 -16.76 12.92 28.05
CA LEU A 233 -18.06 12.95 27.39
C LEU A 233 -18.33 11.61 26.69
N ALA A 234 -19.29 10.83 27.17
CA ALA A 234 -19.66 9.54 26.59
C ALA A 234 -20.84 9.66 25.63
N GLU A 235 -20.87 8.85 24.57
CA GLU A 235 -22.02 8.75 23.65
C GLU A 235 -23.06 7.76 24.20
N VAL A 236 -24.33 8.18 24.21
CA VAL A 236 -25.45 7.33 24.63
C VAL A 236 -25.82 6.40 23.49
N LEU A 237 -25.99 5.11 23.78
CA LEU A 237 -26.56 4.19 22.81
C LEU A 237 -28.08 4.41 22.71
N ALA A 238 -28.60 4.52 21.49
CA ALA A 238 -30.01 4.69 21.22
C ALA A 238 -30.80 3.40 21.49
N GLY A 239 -31.85 3.52 22.31
CA GLY A 239 -32.74 2.44 22.72
C GLY A 239 -33.19 2.64 24.17
N GLU A 240 -34.43 2.27 24.50
CA GLU A 240 -34.89 2.28 25.89
C GLU A 240 -34.35 1.05 26.64
N THR A 241 -34.01 1.24 27.91
CA THR A 241 -33.71 0.15 28.85
C THR A 241 -34.99 -0.21 29.60
N ASP A 242 -35.77 -1.11 29.03
CA ASP A 242 -37.03 -1.64 29.59
C ASP A 242 -36.82 -2.94 30.41
N GLY A 243 -35.60 -3.46 30.44
CA GLY A 243 -35.26 -4.73 31.12
C GLY A 243 -35.35 -5.96 30.20
N GLU A 244 -35.83 -5.81 28.98
CA GLU A 244 -35.89 -6.89 27.98
C GLU A 244 -35.01 -6.59 26.75
N ASN A 245 -34.87 -5.32 26.38
CA ASN A 245 -34.12 -4.89 25.21
C ASN A 245 -32.60 -5.10 25.40
N ARG A 246 -32.00 -5.80 24.44
CA ARG A 246 -30.56 -6.08 24.38
C ARG A 246 -29.86 -5.44 23.20
N ARG A 247 -30.63 -4.84 22.29
CA ARG A 247 -30.14 -4.29 21.04
C ARG A 247 -30.18 -2.78 21.11
N PHE A 248 -29.03 -2.16 20.88
CA PHE A 248 -28.86 -0.72 20.91
C PHE A 248 -28.11 -0.29 19.66
N SER A 249 -28.32 0.94 19.21
CA SER A 249 -27.56 1.52 18.10
C SER A 249 -26.76 2.74 18.56
N LEU A 250 -25.65 3.05 17.90
CA LEU A 250 -24.96 4.30 18.14
C LEU A 250 -25.85 5.48 17.71
N ALA A 251 -25.91 6.52 18.54
CA ALA A 251 -26.71 7.72 18.25
C ALA A 251 -26.18 8.48 17.01
N ARG A 252 -24.88 8.35 16.69
CA ARG A 252 -24.28 8.77 15.41
C ARG A 252 -24.05 7.56 14.49
N PRO A 253 -24.89 7.34 13.45
CA PRO A 253 -24.63 6.29 12.49
C PRO A 253 -23.64 6.79 11.43
N ARG A 254 -22.43 6.21 11.37
CA ARG A 254 -21.63 6.02 10.16
C ARG A 254 -20.46 5.06 10.44
N VAL A 255 -20.36 4.06 9.56
CA VAL A 255 -19.44 2.92 9.46
C VAL A 255 -18.40 2.77 10.58
N VAL A 256 -18.52 1.70 11.35
CA VAL A 256 -17.64 1.36 12.47
C VAL A 256 -17.01 0.00 12.18
N GLU A 257 -15.69 -0.14 12.12
CA GLU A 257 -15.04 -1.44 12.41
C GLU A 257 -14.32 -1.26 13.73
N THR A 258 -14.73 -1.99 14.76
CA THR A 258 -14.10 -1.91 16.08
C THR A 258 -13.19 -3.10 16.32
N ASP A 259 -11.89 -2.84 16.41
CA ASP A 259 -11.00 -3.69 17.22
C ASP A 259 -11.04 -3.27 18.70
N THR A 260 -11.61 -2.09 19.01
CA THR A 260 -11.69 -1.53 20.36
C THR A 260 -13.01 -0.76 20.55
N TYR A 261 -13.86 -1.26 21.45
CA TYR A 261 -15.02 -0.56 21.98
C TYR A 261 -15.10 -0.81 23.49
N ALA A 262 -15.56 0.21 24.24
CA ALA A 262 -15.79 0.08 25.67
C ALA A 262 -17.23 0.52 25.96
N ILE A 263 -18.09 -0.47 26.21
CA ILE A 263 -19.51 -0.26 26.53
C ILE A 263 -19.69 -0.36 28.04
N TYR A 264 -20.47 0.55 28.59
CA TYR A 264 -20.77 0.60 30.01
C TYR A 264 -22.27 0.53 30.24
N VAL A 265 -22.66 -0.19 31.29
CA VAL A 265 -24.03 -0.25 31.81
C VAL A 265 -23.98 0.15 33.28
N GLY A 266 -24.62 1.27 33.62
CA GLY A 266 -24.66 1.75 35.01
C GLY A 266 -23.29 2.03 35.64
N GLY A 267 -22.27 2.31 34.82
CA GLY A 267 -20.88 2.55 35.24
C GLY A 267 -19.98 1.30 35.23
N THR A 268 -20.55 0.10 35.04
CA THR A 268 -19.78 -1.14 34.90
C THR A 268 -19.41 -1.35 33.44
N ARG A 269 -18.11 -1.50 33.16
CA ARG A 269 -17.63 -1.87 31.83
C ARG A 269 -18.00 -3.30 31.50
N LEU A 270 -18.54 -3.52 30.31
CA LEU A 270 -18.80 -4.85 29.79
C LEU A 270 -17.53 -5.44 29.13
N PRO A 271 -17.23 -6.73 29.35
CA PRO A 271 -16.16 -7.41 28.64
C PRO A 271 -16.47 -7.47 27.13
N SER A 272 -15.47 -7.14 26.31
CA SER A 272 -15.55 -7.09 24.85
C SER A 272 -14.67 -8.16 24.18
N ASP A 273 -13.97 -8.96 24.98
CA ASP A 273 -13.10 -10.04 24.54
C ASP A 273 -13.89 -11.26 24.07
N ALA A 274 -13.33 -11.92 23.07
CA ALA A 274 -13.92 -13.11 22.47
C ALA A 274 -13.25 -14.36 23.07
N GLU A 275 -14.04 -15.18 23.74
CA GLU A 275 -13.62 -16.48 24.24
C GLU A 275 -13.68 -17.53 23.12
N ARG A 276 -12.69 -18.42 23.11
CA ARG A 276 -12.70 -19.62 22.28
C ARG A 276 -13.20 -20.80 23.12
N PRO A 277 -13.88 -21.77 22.50
CA PRO A 277 -14.20 -23.02 23.18
C PRO A 277 -12.91 -23.74 23.56
N GLU A 278 -12.93 -24.48 24.67
CA GLU A 278 -11.79 -25.31 25.10
C GLU A 278 -11.52 -26.44 24.09
N GLU A 279 -12.56 -26.86 23.37
CA GLU A 279 -12.51 -27.94 22.40
C GLU A 279 -12.37 -27.46 20.95
N ARG A 280 -11.75 -28.31 20.12
CA ARG A 280 -11.60 -28.06 18.67
C ARG A 280 -12.92 -28.31 17.92
N VAL A 281 -13.27 -27.43 16.99
CA VAL A 281 -14.41 -27.59 16.08
C VAL A 281 -14.09 -28.59 14.96
N ASP A 282 -14.66 -29.78 15.05
CA ASP A 282 -14.37 -30.93 14.18
C ASP A 282 -15.42 -31.19 13.08
N GLY A 283 -16.57 -30.51 13.15
CA GLY A 283 -17.67 -30.67 12.20
C GLY A 283 -18.69 -31.75 12.57
N VAL A 284 -18.53 -32.42 13.72
CA VAL A 284 -19.40 -33.51 14.19
C VAL A 284 -19.94 -33.21 15.59
N ARG A 285 -19.15 -32.54 16.42
CA ARG A 285 -19.53 -32.19 17.79
C ARG A 285 -20.58 -31.08 17.84
N GLU A 286 -21.57 -31.25 18.69
CA GLU A 286 -22.66 -30.29 18.90
C GLU A 286 -22.49 -29.47 20.19
N THR A 287 -21.79 -30.00 21.20
CA THR A 287 -21.59 -29.36 22.50
C THR A 287 -20.17 -28.82 22.67
N PHE A 288 -20.06 -27.55 23.08
CA PHE A 288 -18.80 -26.84 23.31
C PHE A 288 -18.80 -26.14 24.67
N THR A 289 -17.65 -26.11 25.32
CA THR A 289 -17.46 -25.51 26.65
C THR A 289 -16.69 -24.20 26.52
N PHE A 290 -17.24 -23.11 27.03
CA PHE A 290 -16.61 -21.78 27.06
C PHE A 290 -16.13 -21.44 28.48
N ALA A 291 -15.32 -20.38 28.61
CA ALA A 291 -14.83 -19.95 29.92
C ALA A 291 -15.94 -19.27 30.74
N SER A 292 -16.83 -18.52 30.10
CA SER A 292 -17.98 -17.87 30.73
C SER A 292 -19.30 -18.60 30.47
N SER A 293 -20.23 -18.46 31.43
CA SER A 293 -21.58 -19.00 31.36
C SER A 293 -22.58 -18.11 30.61
N ALA A 294 -22.17 -16.92 30.14
CA ALA A 294 -23.03 -15.98 29.44
C ALA A 294 -22.26 -15.33 28.29
N GLY A 295 -22.95 -15.07 27.19
CA GLY A 295 -22.36 -14.36 26.06
C GLY A 295 -23.08 -14.59 24.73
N VAL A 296 -22.83 -13.70 23.78
CA VAL A 296 -23.30 -13.81 22.40
C VAL A 296 -22.42 -14.82 21.67
N VAL A 297 -23.03 -15.92 21.19
CA VAL A 297 -22.31 -16.98 20.47
C VAL A 297 -22.28 -16.64 18.98
N THR A 298 -21.10 -16.73 18.38
CA THR A 298 -20.87 -16.44 16.98
C THR A 298 -20.22 -17.62 16.28
N VAL A 299 -20.63 -17.87 15.03
CA VAL A 299 -20.01 -18.85 14.12
C VAL A 299 -19.51 -18.06 12.92
N ASP A 300 -18.20 -18.10 12.68
CA ASP A 300 -17.54 -17.33 11.62
C ASP A 300 -17.87 -15.83 11.65
N GLY A 301 -18.02 -15.28 12.86
CA GLY A 301 -18.34 -13.88 13.10
C GLY A 301 -19.83 -13.53 12.98
N VAL A 302 -20.70 -14.50 12.70
CA VAL A 302 -22.15 -14.28 12.62
C VAL A 302 -22.81 -14.66 13.96
N PRO A 303 -23.55 -13.74 14.62
CA PRO A 303 -24.27 -14.06 15.85
C PRO A 303 -25.35 -15.10 15.57
N GLN A 304 -25.42 -16.12 16.41
CA GLN A 304 -26.42 -17.16 16.31
C GLN A 304 -27.68 -16.76 17.08
N PRO A 305 -28.88 -17.00 16.53
CA PRO A 305 -30.12 -16.71 17.23
C PRO A 305 -30.27 -17.64 18.46
N GLU A 306 -31.03 -17.21 19.47
CA GLU A 306 -31.11 -17.92 20.75
C GLU A 306 -31.74 -19.32 20.65
N ASP A 307 -32.52 -19.59 19.61
CA ASP A 307 -33.10 -20.90 19.33
C ASP A 307 -32.15 -21.86 18.59
N ALA A 308 -31.02 -21.36 18.07
CA ALA A 308 -30.04 -22.20 17.37
C ALA A 308 -29.21 -23.09 18.31
N TYR A 309 -29.18 -22.76 19.61
CA TYR A 309 -28.45 -23.53 20.61
C TYR A 309 -29.16 -23.51 21.97
N THR A 310 -28.97 -24.55 22.75
CA THR A 310 -29.33 -24.58 24.17
C THR A 310 -28.09 -24.38 25.03
N ARG A 311 -28.27 -23.80 26.23
CA ARG A 311 -27.16 -23.51 27.14
C ARG A 311 -27.43 -24.11 28.51
N ASP A 312 -26.40 -24.75 29.07
CA ASP A 312 -26.36 -25.22 30.45
C ASP A 312 -25.05 -24.75 31.09
N GLY A 313 -25.12 -23.67 31.87
CA GLY A 313 -23.95 -22.98 32.40
C GLY A 313 -23.02 -22.49 31.29
N ASN A 314 -21.76 -22.94 31.30
CA ASN A 314 -20.74 -22.62 30.30
C ASN A 314 -20.72 -23.56 29.09
N ARG A 315 -21.65 -24.52 29.03
CA ARG A 315 -21.79 -25.43 27.89
C ARG A 315 -22.89 -24.96 26.96
N VAL A 316 -22.56 -24.92 25.67
CA VAL A 316 -23.47 -24.56 24.58
C VAL A 316 -23.64 -25.77 23.68
N THR A 317 -24.89 -26.19 23.48
CA THR A 317 -25.25 -27.32 22.59
C THR A 317 -26.03 -26.80 21.40
N PHE A 318 -25.45 -26.90 20.21
CA PHE A 318 -26.09 -26.47 18.97
C PHE A 318 -27.11 -27.50 18.49
N ALA A 319 -28.22 -27.04 17.92
CA ALA A 319 -29.21 -27.92 17.28
C ALA A 319 -28.66 -28.64 16.04
N ARG A 320 -27.57 -28.13 15.44
CA ARG A 320 -26.79 -28.75 14.37
C ARG A 320 -25.30 -28.48 14.59
N PRO A 321 -24.40 -29.43 14.32
CA PRO A 321 -22.98 -29.26 14.55
C PRO A 321 -22.41 -28.12 13.67
N PRO A 322 -21.58 -27.22 14.23
CA PRO A 322 -20.91 -26.17 13.47
C PRO A 322 -19.97 -26.76 12.39
N PRO A 323 -19.74 -26.07 11.26
CA PRO A 323 -18.84 -26.55 10.21
C PRO A 323 -17.42 -26.82 10.71
N ARG A 324 -16.74 -27.81 10.12
CA ARG A 324 -15.35 -28.13 10.47
C ARG A 324 -14.45 -26.90 10.26
N ASN A 325 -13.63 -26.57 11.27
CA ASN A 325 -12.75 -25.40 11.33
C ASN A 325 -13.46 -24.02 11.36
N ALA A 326 -14.77 -23.96 11.61
CA ALA A 326 -15.45 -22.68 11.82
C ALA A 326 -14.84 -21.93 13.03
N GLN A 327 -14.76 -20.61 12.94
CA GLN A 327 -14.37 -19.76 14.06
C GLN A 327 -15.52 -19.59 15.03
N LEU A 328 -15.66 -20.54 15.94
CA LEU A 328 -16.61 -20.49 17.04
C LEU A 328 -16.07 -19.58 18.16
N ARG A 329 -16.82 -18.53 18.53
CA ARG A 329 -16.45 -17.58 19.61
C ARG A 329 -17.64 -17.17 20.46
N GLN A 330 -17.41 -16.84 21.72
CA GLN A 330 -18.40 -16.27 22.65
C GLN A 330 -17.94 -14.90 23.14
N TYR A 331 -18.84 -13.91 23.11
CA TYR A 331 -18.59 -12.56 23.65
C TYR A 331 -19.36 -12.36 24.95
N GLY A 332 -18.64 -12.25 26.08
CA GLY A 332 -19.24 -12.29 27.42
C GLY A 332 -20.10 -11.09 27.82
N GLY A 333 -19.83 -9.90 27.25
CA GLY A 333 -20.48 -8.65 27.66
C GLY A 333 -21.27 -7.97 26.54
N ALA A 334 -20.62 -7.62 25.44
CA ALA A 334 -21.27 -7.00 24.28
C ALA A 334 -20.66 -7.49 22.98
N PHE A 335 -21.46 -7.44 21.91
CA PHE A 335 -21.10 -7.87 20.56
C PHE A 335 -21.56 -6.82 19.55
N LEU A 336 -20.72 -6.48 18.58
CA LEU A 336 -21.09 -5.62 17.45
C LEU A 336 -21.83 -6.46 16.40
N ALA A 337 -23.16 -6.34 16.37
CA ALA A 337 -24.03 -7.13 15.49
C ALA A 337 -24.02 -6.64 14.04
N ASP A 338 -24.03 -5.32 13.83
CA ASP A 338 -23.91 -4.70 12.51
C ASP A 338 -22.99 -3.48 12.59
N ALA A 339 -21.77 -3.67 12.08
CA ALA A 339 -20.74 -2.64 11.94
C ALA A 339 -21.16 -1.44 11.08
N ALA A 340 -21.97 -1.66 10.03
CA ALA A 340 -22.40 -0.61 9.13
C ALA A 340 -23.55 0.21 9.72
N ALA A 341 -24.45 -0.45 10.47
CA ALA A 341 -25.56 0.20 11.17
C ALA A 341 -25.19 0.73 12.57
N GLY A 342 -24.01 0.35 13.09
CA GLY A 342 -23.59 0.66 14.46
C GLY A 342 -24.44 -0.06 15.51
N GLU A 343 -24.92 -1.27 15.19
CA GLU A 343 -25.79 -2.07 16.04
C GLU A 343 -24.97 -2.90 17.03
N ILE A 344 -25.23 -2.69 18.31
CA ILE A 344 -24.58 -3.34 19.44
C ILE A 344 -25.61 -4.24 20.14
N LEU A 345 -25.22 -5.50 20.35
CA LEU A 345 -25.99 -6.49 21.09
C LEU A 345 -25.33 -6.77 22.44
N LEU A 346 -26.05 -6.56 23.52
CA LEU A 346 -25.59 -6.90 24.86
C LEU A 346 -25.82 -8.39 25.16
N ALA A 347 -24.90 -9.01 25.88
CA ALA A 347 -25.00 -10.41 26.30
C ALA A 347 -26.16 -10.64 27.28
N GLN A 348 -26.56 -9.62 28.04
CA GLN A 348 -27.70 -9.64 28.96
C GLN A 348 -28.51 -8.35 28.82
N ALA A 349 -29.82 -8.43 29.08
CA ALA A 349 -30.66 -7.24 29.13
C ALA A 349 -30.26 -6.39 30.34
N PRO A 350 -29.98 -5.09 30.15
CA PRO A 350 -29.59 -4.24 31.25
C PRO A 350 -30.83 -3.93 32.12
N PRO A 351 -30.68 -3.70 33.44
CA PRO A 351 -31.81 -3.40 34.31
C PRO A 351 -32.61 -2.19 33.80
N ALA A 352 -33.93 -2.22 34.02
CA ALA A 352 -34.81 -1.13 33.61
C ALA A 352 -34.35 0.21 34.22
N GLY A 353 -34.23 1.24 33.38
CA GLY A 353 -33.76 2.58 33.75
C GLY A 353 -32.25 2.77 33.89
N SER A 354 -31.44 1.77 33.55
CA SER A 354 -29.97 1.92 33.49
C SER A 354 -29.52 2.80 32.32
N VAL A 355 -28.37 3.46 32.46
CA VAL A 355 -27.77 4.25 31.36
C VAL A 355 -26.74 3.40 30.65
N VAL A 356 -26.90 3.23 29.33
CA VAL A 356 -25.97 2.51 28.45
C VAL A 356 -25.23 3.50 27.55
N TRP A 357 -23.90 3.43 27.55
CA TRP A 357 -23.06 4.40 26.83
C TRP A 357 -21.72 3.80 26.38
N THR A 358 -21.03 4.50 25.49
CA THR A 358 -19.67 4.19 25.00
C THR A 358 -18.76 5.42 25.08
N ASP A 359 -17.51 5.28 25.52
CA ASP A 359 -16.51 6.36 25.57
C ASP A 359 -15.41 6.25 24.50
N ARG A 360 -15.34 5.13 23.77
CA ARG A 360 -14.33 4.89 22.74
C ARG A 360 -14.85 3.94 21.69
N TYR A 361 -14.76 4.34 20.42
CA TYR A 361 -15.05 3.49 19.26
C TYR A 361 -14.29 3.98 18.02
N THR A 362 -14.15 3.14 17.00
CA THR A 362 -13.46 3.47 15.74
C THR A 362 -14.45 3.56 14.59
N VAL A 363 -14.41 4.67 13.85
CA VAL A 363 -15.27 4.96 12.70
C VAL A 363 -14.41 5.01 11.43
N TYR A 364 -14.96 4.54 10.32
CA TYR A 364 -14.46 4.85 8.98
C TYR A 364 -15.34 5.96 8.41
N ALA A 365 -14.78 7.16 8.29
CA ALA A 365 -15.47 8.25 7.64
C ALA A 365 -15.62 7.93 6.15
N ARG A 366 -16.84 8.04 5.61
CA ARG A 366 -16.99 8.17 4.15
C ARG A 366 -16.20 9.40 3.72
N PRO A 367 -15.39 9.35 2.63
CA PRO A 367 -14.89 10.57 2.03
C PRO A 367 -16.07 11.51 1.77
N ALA A 368 -15.91 12.81 2.04
CA ALA A 368 -16.92 13.85 1.88
C ALA A 368 -17.29 14.01 0.39
N CYS A 369 -18.05 13.07 -0.12
CA CYS A 369 -18.64 13.09 -1.43
C CYS A 369 -19.81 14.07 -1.38
N GLY A 370 -19.69 15.22 -2.05
CA GLY A 370 -20.85 16.08 -2.30
C GLY A 370 -21.98 15.34 -3.05
N GLU A 371 -23.13 15.99 -3.25
CA GLU A 371 -24.35 15.36 -3.81
C GLU A 371 -24.18 14.78 -5.24
N GLY A 372 -23.08 15.09 -5.94
CA GLY A 372 -22.80 14.59 -7.28
C GLY A 372 -21.84 13.41 -7.32
N LEU A 373 -22.20 12.36 -8.08
CA LEU A 373 -21.33 11.23 -8.42
C LEU A 373 -19.96 11.66 -8.96
N TRP A 374 -19.91 12.77 -9.69
CA TRP A 374 -18.67 13.32 -10.24
C TRP A 374 -17.75 13.97 -9.19
N ALA A 375 -18.33 14.71 -8.24
CA ALA A 375 -17.60 15.29 -7.13
C ALA A 375 -17.07 14.19 -6.19
N CYS A 376 -17.88 13.15 -5.96
CA CYS A 376 -17.49 11.98 -5.18
C CYS A 376 -16.35 11.19 -5.84
N PHE A 377 -16.43 10.98 -7.16
CA PHE A 377 -15.37 10.34 -7.91
C PHE A 377 -14.07 11.12 -7.74
N LEU A 378 -14.03 12.42 -8.08
CA LEU A 378 -12.82 13.25 -8.00
C LEU A 378 -12.20 13.33 -6.59
N ALA A 379 -13.00 13.19 -5.53
CA ALA A 379 -12.55 13.31 -4.14
C ALA A 379 -11.96 12.01 -3.53
N LEU A 380 -11.97 10.89 -4.26
CA LEU A 380 -11.40 9.64 -3.73
C LEU A 380 -9.88 9.76 -3.49
N PRO A 381 -9.36 9.33 -2.31
CA PRO A 381 -7.94 9.41 -1.99
C PRO A 381 -7.04 8.58 -2.92
N GLN A 382 -7.58 7.50 -3.50
CA GLN A 382 -6.86 6.59 -4.38
C GLN A 382 -7.76 6.22 -5.56
N HIS A 383 -7.36 6.62 -6.77
CA HIS A 383 -8.10 6.25 -7.99
C HIS A 383 -7.43 5.08 -8.70
N PRO A 384 -8.21 4.15 -9.28
CA PRO A 384 -7.67 3.08 -10.13
C PRO A 384 -6.99 3.62 -11.40
N VAL A 385 -7.28 4.86 -11.81
CA VAL A 385 -6.65 5.54 -12.96
C VAL A 385 -6.30 6.97 -12.58
N PRO A 386 -5.04 7.43 -12.70
CA PRO A 386 -4.65 8.76 -12.26
C PRO A 386 -5.00 9.81 -13.31
N PHE A 387 -5.49 10.97 -12.85
CA PHE A 387 -5.72 12.10 -13.73
C PHE A 387 -4.40 12.75 -14.16
N PRO A 388 -4.33 13.32 -15.37
CA PRO A 388 -3.16 14.07 -15.86
C PRO A 388 -2.67 15.16 -14.89
N HIS A 389 -3.58 15.88 -14.22
CA HIS A 389 -3.19 16.92 -13.26
C HIS A 389 -2.57 16.36 -11.97
N TRP A 390 -2.89 15.12 -11.58
CA TRP A 390 -2.26 14.44 -10.44
C TRP A 390 -0.85 13.99 -10.77
N ILE A 391 -0.66 13.42 -11.97
CA ILE A 391 0.66 13.11 -12.50
C ILE A 391 1.51 14.39 -12.52
N ALA A 392 0.94 15.51 -13.00
CA ALA A 392 1.63 16.79 -13.03
C ALA A 392 1.99 17.33 -11.63
N ALA A 393 1.05 17.30 -10.68
CA ALA A 393 1.28 17.75 -9.31
C ALA A 393 2.33 16.91 -8.57
N ARG A 394 2.42 15.61 -8.89
CA ARG A 394 3.34 14.67 -8.25
C ARG A 394 4.67 14.53 -8.97
N ALA A 395 4.78 14.98 -10.22
CA ALA A 395 6.00 14.89 -11.02
C ALA A 395 7.19 15.61 -10.37
N VAL A 396 7.02 16.85 -9.91
CA VAL A 396 8.14 17.62 -9.31
C VAL A 396 8.63 16.98 -8.01
N PRO A 397 7.76 16.70 -7.01
CA PRO A 397 8.19 15.98 -5.79
C PRO A 397 8.83 14.62 -6.09
N PHE A 398 8.40 13.95 -7.16
CA PHE A 398 8.92 12.64 -7.54
C PHE A 398 10.40 12.69 -7.95
N PHE A 399 10.83 13.71 -8.70
CA PHE A 399 12.24 13.86 -9.08
C PHE A 399 13.13 14.33 -7.92
N GLU A 400 12.57 15.08 -6.97
CA GLU A 400 13.30 15.62 -5.82
C GLU A 400 13.39 14.64 -4.64
N LYS A 401 12.59 13.57 -4.65
CA LYS A 401 12.45 12.60 -3.56
C LYS A 401 13.76 11.96 -3.09
N PHE A 402 14.70 11.74 -4.01
CA PHE A 402 15.99 11.12 -3.70
C PHE A 402 17.15 11.92 -4.33
N PRO A 403 18.26 12.15 -3.62
CA PRO A 403 19.43 12.81 -4.20
C PRO A 403 20.06 11.94 -5.29
N LEU A 404 20.81 12.54 -6.23
CA LEU A 404 21.49 11.82 -7.31
C LEU A 404 22.51 10.77 -6.80
N SER A 405 22.95 10.87 -5.55
CA SER A 405 23.83 9.88 -4.91
C SER A 405 23.11 8.58 -4.51
N ASP A 406 21.79 8.58 -4.39
CA ASP A 406 20.99 7.40 -4.03
C ASP A 406 20.75 6.51 -5.25
N GLU A 407 20.83 5.18 -5.07
CA GLU A 407 20.51 4.18 -6.10
C GLU A 407 19.02 4.21 -6.50
N ARG A 408 18.16 4.72 -5.62
CA ARG A 408 16.71 4.88 -5.84
C ARG A 408 16.36 6.10 -6.69
N ASN A 409 17.32 6.97 -6.99
CA ASN A 409 17.08 8.15 -7.82
C ASN A 409 16.65 7.74 -9.24
N VAL A 410 15.52 8.30 -9.70
CA VAL A 410 14.92 7.94 -11.00
C VAL A 410 15.83 8.24 -12.19
N VAL A 411 16.66 9.29 -12.13
CA VAL A 411 17.59 9.62 -13.21
C VAL A 411 18.64 8.54 -13.36
N ARG A 412 19.20 8.05 -12.24
CA ARG A 412 20.16 6.94 -12.27
C ARG A 412 19.52 5.65 -12.77
N ALA A 413 18.30 5.37 -12.34
CA ALA A 413 17.56 4.22 -12.84
C ALA A 413 17.31 4.31 -14.35
N THR A 414 16.94 5.49 -14.83
CA THR A 414 16.75 5.78 -16.26
C THR A 414 18.03 5.54 -17.05
N LEU A 415 19.18 6.02 -16.55
CA LEU A 415 20.48 5.80 -17.18
C LEU A 415 20.90 4.34 -17.17
N TYR A 416 20.62 3.60 -16.09
CA TYR A 416 20.87 2.18 -16.01
C TYR A 416 20.08 1.42 -17.07
N THR A 417 18.77 1.62 -17.13
CA THR A 417 17.90 1.00 -18.14
C THR A 417 18.30 1.41 -19.56
N ALA A 418 18.71 2.67 -19.77
CA ALA A 418 19.25 3.13 -21.05
C ALA A 418 20.50 2.32 -21.46
N SER A 419 21.44 2.13 -20.53
CA SER A 419 22.67 1.37 -20.79
C SER A 419 22.39 -0.11 -21.09
N GLY A 420 21.48 -0.75 -20.34
CA GLY A 420 21.04 -2.12 -20.61
C GLY A 420 20.35 -2.25 -21.96
N THR A 421 19.51 -1.27 -22.31
CA THR A 421 18.83 -1.22 -23.63
C THR A 421 19.81 -1.05 -24.78
N LEU A 422 20.83 -0.20 -24.63
CA LEU A 422 21.87 -0.01 -25.64
C LEU A 422 22.75 -1.26 -25.79
N ALA A 423 23.09 -1.94 -24.69
CA ALA A 423 23.82 -3.20 -24.72
C ALA A 423 23.01 -4.31 -25.42
N ALA A 424 21.71 -4.41 -25.11
CA ALA A 424 20.77 -5.28 -25.78
C ALA A 424 20.68 -4.99 -27.28
N LEU A 425 20.54 -3.72 -27.66
CA LEU A 425 20.49 -3.30 -29.05
C LEU A 425 21.79 -3.64 -29.78
N ALA A 426 22.95 -3.38 -29.18
CA ALA A 426 24.25 -3.70 -29.78
C ALA A 426 24.42 -5.20 -30.02
N LEU A 427 24.09 -6.02 -29.01
CA LEU A 427 24.19 -7.48 -29.11
C LEU A 427 23.17 -8.05 -30.12
N GLY A 428 21.91 -7.64 -30.03
CA GLY A 428 20.86 -8.05 -30.95
C GLY A 428 21.12 -7.59 -32.39
N ALA A 429 21.66 -6.38 -32.57
CA ALA A 429 22.06 -5.86 -33.86
C ALA A 429 23.20 -6.67 -34.47
N ALA A 430 24.24 -6.98 -33.69
CA ALA A 430 25.38 -7.76 -34.14
C ALA A 430 24.95 -9.17 -34.55
N LEU A 431 24.22 -9.89 -33.69
CA LEU A 431 23.72 -11.24 -33.96
C LEU A 431 22.75 -11.26 -35.15
N GLY A 432 21.81 -10.31 -35.20
CA GLY A 432 20.82 -10.24 -36.25
C GLY A 432 21.42 -9.91 -37.61
N THR A 433 22.36 -8.97 -37.66
CA THR A 433 23.08 -8.62 -38.89
C THR A 433 23.93 -9.79 -39.37
N LEU A 434 24.65 -10.47 -38.47
CA LEU A 434 25.45 -11.64 -38.80
C LEU A 434 24.58 -12.74 -39.43
N LEU A 435 23.46 -13.08 -38.79
CA LEU A 435 22.55 -14.11 -39.29
C LEU A 435 21.90 -13.70 -40.62
N ALA A 436 21.56 -12.42 -40.79
CA ALA A 436 21.04 -11.91 -42.05
C ALA A 436 22.04 -12.04 -43.20
N VAL A 437 23.32 -11.72 -42.96
CA VAL A 437 24.39 -11.92 -43.94
C VAL A 437 24.50 -13.39 -44.31
N VAL A 438 24.47 -14.29 -43.32
CA VAL A 438 24.49 -15.73 -43.53
C VAL A 438 23.30 -16.20 -44.37
N PHE A 439 22.08 -15.73 -44.12
CA PHE A 439 20.89 -16.07 -44.91
C PHE A 439 20.96 -15.59 -46.35
N VAL A 440 21.55 -14.42 -46.58
CA VAL A 440 21.72 -13.87 -47.93
C VAL A 440 22.78 -14.64 -48.73
N LEU A 441 23.83 -15.15 -48.05
CA LEU A 441 24.89 -15.94 -48.68
C LEU A 441 24.48 -17.41 -48.87
N VAL A 442 23.73 -18.00 -47.94
CA VAL A 442 23.43 -19.44 -47.90
C VAL A 442 21.91 -19.68 -47.88
N ARG A 443 21.29 -19.76 -49.07
CA ARG A 443 19.84 -19.96 -49.24
C ARG A 443 19.25 -21.20 -48.54
N PRO A 444 19.91 -22.38 -48.50
CA PRO A 444 19.38 -23.52 -47.77
C PRO A 444 19.26 -23.24 -46.26
N LEU A 445 20.23 -22.51 -45.70
CA LEU A 445 20.27 -22.21 -44.27
C LEU A 445 19.19 -21.21 -43.88
N GLU A 446 18.89 -20.23 -44.74
CA GLU A 446 17.71 -19.37 -44.57
C GLU A 446 16.42 -20.19 -44.53
N ARG A 447 16.18 -21.07 -45.52
CA ARG A 447 14.95 -21.88 -45.56
C ARG A 447 14.82 -22.78 -44.33
N ALA A 448 15.94 -23.28 -43.82
CA ALA A 448 15.97 -24.12 -42.63
C ALA A 448 15.73 -23.30 -41.35
N LEU A 449 16.42 -22.17 -41.16
CA LEU A 449 16.44 -21.42 -39.89
C LEU A 449 15.40 -20.29 -39.81
N MET A 450 14.90 -19.76 -40.92
CA MET A 450 13.91 -18.66 -40.90
C MET A 450 12.62 -19.07 -40.16
N PRO A 451 12.05 -20.28 -40.36
CA PRO A 451 10.91 -20.73 -39.56
C PRO A 451 11.22 -20.79 -38.05
N TRP A 452 12.43 -21.22 -37.66
CA TRP A 452 12.85 -21.26 -36.25
C TRP A 452 13.05 -19.86 -35.67
N ALA A 453 13.59 -18.92 -36.46
CA ALA A 453 13.71 -17.52 -36.04
C ALA A 453 12.33 -16.90 -35.79
N VAL A 454 11.35 -17.18 -36.65
CA VAL A 454 9.95 -16.77 -36.42
C VAL A 454 9.35 -17.49 -35.22
N ALA A 455 9.53 -18.81 -35.11
CA ALA A 455 9.01 -19.61 -34.00
C ALA A 455 9.58 -19.16 -32.65
N SER A 456 10.83 -18.69 -32.59
CA SER A 456 11.39 -18.17 -31.35
C SER A 456 10.57 -16.98 -30.81
N GLN A 457 9.97 -16.15 -31.68
CA GLN A 457 9.17 -15.00 -31.24
C GLN A 457 7.84 -15.41 -30.59
N THR A 458 7.45 -16.69 -30.63
CA THR A 458 6.26 -17.19 -29.93
C THR A 458 6.56 -17.60 -28.49
N VAL A 459 7.83 -17.65 -28.09
CA VAL A 459 8.22 -17.96 -26.72
C VAL A 459 7.80 -16.80 -25.80
N PRO A 460 6.98 -17.05 -24.77
CA PRO A 460 6.54 -16.00 -23.86
C PRO A 460 7.72 -15.48 -23.05
N ILE A 461 8.08 -14.22 -23.29
CA ILE A 461 9.27 -13.62 -22.68
C ILE A 461 9.25 -13.64 -21.15
N ILE A 462 8.06 -13.46 -20.56
CA ILE A 462 7.87 -13.48 -19.10
C ILE A 462 8.29 -14.84 -18.52
N ALA A 463 8.08 -15.95 -19.25
CA ALA A 463 8.53 -17.27 -18.82
C ALA A 463 10.02 -17.52 -19.10
N LEU A 464 10.57 -16.86 -20.13
CA LEU A 464 11.98 -17.00 -20.49
C LEU A 464 12.92 -16.34 -19.46
N VAL A 465 12.49 -15.22 -18.85
CA VAL A 465 13.33 -14.51 -17.88
C VAL A 465 13.72 -15.39 -16.69
N PRO A 466 12.79 -15.98 -15.91
CA PRO A 466 13.15 -16.83 -14.77
C PRO A 466 14.08 -17.99 -15.13
N VAL A 467 13.90 -18.61 -16.30
CA VAL A 467 14.77 -19.69 -16.78
C VAL A 467 16.19 -19.18 -17.03
N LEU A 468 16.34 -18.02 -17.68
CA LEU A 468 17.63 -17.40 -17.91
C LEU A 468 18.31 -17.03 -16.58
N LEU A 469 17.57 -16.46 -15.63
CA LEU A 469 18.10 -16.11 -14.31
C LEU A 469 18.59 -17.36 -13.57
N LEU A 470 17.85 -18.47 -13.63
CA LEU A 470 18.27 -19.75 -13.03
C LEU A 470 19.59 -20.25 -13.62
N VAL A 471 19.73 -20.21 -14.95
CA VAL A 471 20.96 -20.64 -15.63
C VAL A 471 22.15 -19.75 -15.27
N LEU A 472 21.97 -18.43 -15.27
CA LEU A 472 23.02 -17.48 -14.93
C LEU A 472 23.41 -17.57 -13.44
N GLY A 473 22.44 -17.79 -12.56
CA GLY A 473 22.68 -18.01 -11.13
C GLY A 473 23.49 -19.28 -10.86
N ASN A 474 23.16 -20.39 -11.54
CA ASN A 474 23.93 -21.63 -11.45
C ASN A 474 25.36 -21.49 -12.01
N ALA A 475 25.59 -20.54 -12.92
CA ALA A 475 26.91 -20.20 -13.43
C ALA A 475 27.71 -19.23 -12.52
N GLY A 476 27.18 -18.86 -11.34
CA GLY A 476 27.84 -17.98 -10.38
C GLY A 476 27.78 -16.49 -10.72
N ILE A 477 26.90 -16.08 -11.65
CA ILE A 477 26.77 -14.69 -12.07
C ILE A 477 25.78 -13.97 -11.14
N THR A 478 26.20 -12.89 -10.50
CA THR A 478 25.31 -12.07 -9.64
C THR A 478 24.24 -11.40 -10.48
N ILE A 479 22.98 -11.77 -10.24
CA ILE A 479 21.86 -11.41 -11.11
C ILE A 479 21.29 -10.04 -10.75
N GLN A 480 21.26 -9.69 -9.46
CA GLN A 480 20.57 -8.50 -8.97
C GLN A 480 21.23 -7.16 -9.36
N THR A 481 22.49 -7.18 -9.81
CA THR A 481 23.25 -5.98 -10.18
C THR A 481 23.82 -6.01 -11.60
N SER A 482 23.66 -7.13 -12.30
CA SER A 482 24.28 -7.35 -13.61
C SER A 482 23.43 -6.76 -14.73
N LEU A 483 24.09 -6.12 -15.70
CA LEU A 483 23.45 -5.71 -16.96
C LEU A 483 23.20 -6.91 -17.88
N LEU A 484 23.82 -8.06 -17.62
CA LEU A 484 23.82 -9.20 -18.54
C LEU A 484 22.42 -9.77 -18.81
N PRO A 485 21.55 -10.03 -17.80
CA PRO A 485 20.20 -10.51 -18.06
C PRO A 485 19.40 -9.53 -18.92
N THR A 486 19.47 -8.24 -18.59
CA THR A 486 18.84 -7.14 -19.32
C THR A 486 19.29 -7.09 -20.78
N ALA A 487 20.61 -7.20 -21.01
CA ALA A 487 21.19 -7.20 -22.35
C ALA A 487 20.77 -8.44 -23.16
N LEU A 488 20.79 -9.64 -22.56
CA LEU A 488 20.44 -10.89 -23.25
C LEU A 488 18.95 -10.94 -23.63
N ILE A 489 18.07 -10.59 -22.69
CA ILE A 489 16.62 -10.59 -22.92
C ILE A 489 16.25 -9.50 -23.92
N GLY A 490 16.77 -8.28 -23.75
CA GLY A 490 16.55 -7.21 -24.73
C GLY A 490 17.08 -7.57 -26.13
N ALA A 491 18.27 -8.18 -26.21
CA ALA A 491 18.84 -8.64 -27.48
C ALA A 491 17.97 -9.72 -28.14
N TYR A 492 17.39 -10.61 -27.34
CA TYR A 492 16.48 -11.65 -27.82
C TYR A 492 15.19 -11.09 -28.45
N ILE A 493 14.67 -9.94 -27.99
CA ILE A 493 13.54 -9.31 -28.71
C ILE A 493 14.05 -8.50 -29.91
N ALA A 494 15.18 -7.82 -29.74
CA ALA A 494 15.74 -6.92 -30.73
C ALA A 494 16.29 -7.65 -31.97
N PHE A 495 16.74 -8.91 -31.85
CA PHE A 495 17.41 -9.59 -32.96
C PHE A 495 16.49 -9.79 -34.17
N PHE A 496 15.22 -10.14 -33.97
CA PHE A 496 14.36 -10.57 -35.08
C PHE A 496 14.04 -9.43 -36.06
N PRO A 497 13.60 -8.23 -35.62
CA PRO A 497 13.44 -7.09 -36.52
C PRO A 497 14.73 -6.75 -37.29
N VAL A 498 15.90 -6.89 -36.63
CA VAL A 498 17.20 -6.66 -37.27
C VAL A 498 17.47 -7.70 -38.36
N VAL A 499 17.29 -9.00 -38.09
CA VAL A 499 17.50 -10.05 -39.09
C VAL A 499 16.65 -9.76 -40.33
N VAL A 500 15.34 -9.59 -40.14
CA VAL A 500 14.38 -9.46 -41.25
C VAL A 500 14.68 -8.21 -42.10
N GLY A 501 14.85 -7.04 -41.47
CA GLY A 501 15.10 -5.82 -42.25
C GLY A 501 16.48 -5.79 -42.89
N THR A 502 17.49 -6.43 -42.28
CA THR A 502 18.81 -6.55 -42.89
C THR A 502 18.78 -7.51 -44.08
N VAL A 503 18.07 -8.65 -43.99
CA VAL A 503 17.87 -9.56 -45.14
C VAL A 503 17.14 -8.84 -46.29
N GLN A 504 16.08 -8.09 -45.98
CA GLN A 504 15.35 -7.30 -46.97
C GLN A 504 16.24 -6.23 -47.60
N GLY A 505 17.01 -5.48 -46.80
CA GLY A 505 17.92 -4.45 -47.30
C GLY A 505 19.05 -5.01 -48.16
N LEU A 506 19.65 -6.13 -47.76
CA LEU A 506 20.71 -6.77 -48.56
C LEU A 506 20.21 -7.32 -49.90
N ARG A 507 18.87 -7.46 -50.05
CA ARG A 507 18.19 -7.94 -51.25
C ARG A 507 17.50 -6.84 -52.06
N SER A 508 17.44 -5.61 -51.55
CA SER A 508 16.77 -4.49 -52.24
C SER A 508 17.58 -3.94 -53.42
N VAL A 509 18.80 -4.43 -53.63
CA VAL A 509 19.68 -4.01 -54.73
C VAL A 509 19.04 -4.28 -56.09
N ASP A 510 19.05 -3.25 -56.94
CA ASP A 510 18.63 -3.35 -58.34
C ASP A 510 19.43 -4.45 -59.08
N PRO A 511 18.75 -5.41 -59.74
CA PRO A 511 19.41 -6.39 -60.60
C PRO A 511 20.43 -5.79 -61.58
N LEU A 512 20.16 -4.61 -62.13
CA LEU A 512 21.06 -3.93 -63.08
C LEU A 512 22.40 -3.55 -62.42
N ALA A 513 22.38 -3.13 -61.16
CA ALA A 513 23.60 -2.83 -60.40
C ALA A 513 24.43 -4.09 -60.14
N LEU A 514 23.77 -5.25 -59.97
CA LEU A 514 24.46 -6.54 -59.83
C LEU A 514 25.05 -7.01 -61.16
N ASP A 515 24.35 -6.81 -62.28
CA ASP A 515 24.85 -7.15 -63.61
C ASP A 515 26.05 -6.28 -64.01
N LEU A 516 26.05 -4.99 -63.68
CA LEU A 516 27.21 -4.12 -63.87
C LEU A 516 28.45 -4.64 -63.10
N MET A 517 28.27 -5.06 -61.85
CA MET A 517 29.37 -5.64 -61.07
C MET A 517 29.88 -6.95 -61.67
N ARG A 518 29.02 -7.76 -62.26
CA ARG A 518 29.42 -8.97 -63.00
C ARG A 518 30.24 -8.62 -64.24
N SER A 519 29.87 -7.57 -64.98
CA SER A 519 30.64 -7.08 -66.13
C SER A 519 32.05 -6.62 -65.75
N TYR A 520 32.23 -6.08 -64.53
CA TYR A 520 33.54 -5.73 -63.99
C TYR A 520 34.31 -6.91 -63.38
N ALA A 521 33.81 -8.14 -63.49
CA ALA A 521 34.37 -9.32 -62.85
C ALA A 521 34.58 -9.12 -61.32
N ALA A 522 33.70 -8.35 -60.68
CA ALA A 522 33.83 -8.02 -59.28
C ALA A 522 33.64 -9.26 -58.39
N SER A 523 34.48 -9.39 -57.37
CA SER A 523 34.38 -10.51 -56.42
C SER A 523 33.11 -10.42 -55.56
N PRO A 524 32.60 -11.53 -54.99
CA PRO A 524 31.44 -11.51 -54.10
C PRO A 524 31.58 -10.54 -52.92
N TRP A 525 32.80 -10.38 -52.41
CA TRP A 525 33.11 -9.41 -51.35
C TRP A 525 33.01 -7.95 -51.82
N GLN A 526 33.44 -7.67 -53.05
CA GLN A 526 33.27 -6.34 -53.66
C GLN A 526 31.79 -6.04 -53.92
N VAL A 527 31.02 -7.00 -54.40
CA VAL A 527 29.56 -6.87 -54.56
C VAL A 527 28.88 -6.61 -53.20
N PHE A 528 29.29 -7.33 -52.16
CA PHE A 528 28.76 -7.16 -50.82
C PHE A 528 29.07 -5.77 -50.26
N THR A 529 30.34 -5.38 -50.19
CA THR A 529 30.79 -4.14 -49.55
C THR A 529 30.42 -2.88 -50.33
N LYS A 530 30.43 -2.92 -51.67
CA LYS A 530 30.19 -1.73 -52.50
C LYS A 530 28.74 -1.53 -52.93
N VAL A 531 27.95 -2.60 -52.97
CA VAL A 531 26.57 -2.51 -53.49
C VAL A 531 25.54 -2.97 -52.46
N ARG A 532 25.65 -4.21 -51.96
CA ARG A 532 24.62 -4.76 -51.06
C ARG A 532 24.58 -4.11 -49.70
N PHE A 533 25.74 -3.92 -49.05
CA PHE A 533 25.80 -3.34 -47.72
C PHE A 533 25.30 -1.88 -47.72
N PRO A 534 25.78 -0.97 -48.61
CA PRO A 534 25.27 0.39 -48.67
C PRO A 534 23.77 0.48 -48.97
N ALA A 535 23.25 -0.38 -49.85
CA ALA A 535 21.82 -0.45 -50.16
C ALA A 535 20.98 -0.97 -48.97
N ALA A 536 21.58 -1.78 -48.10
CA ALA A 536 20.92 -2.32 -46.91
C ALA A 536 20.89 -1.35 -45.72
N VAL A 537 21.79 -0.35 -45.67
CA VAL A 537 21.90 0.59 -44.54
C VAL A 537 20.55 1.25 -44.17
N PRO A 538 19.74 1.76 -45.12
CA PRO A 538 18.42 2.33 -44.82
C PRO A 538 17.50 1.35 -44.09
N SER A 539 17.35 0.15 -44.63
CA SER A 539 16.49 -0.90 -44.07
C SER A 539 17.01 -1.38 -42.71
N LEU A 540 18.33 -1.49 -42.55
CA LEU A 540 18.97 -1.81 -41.27
C LEU A 540 18.61 -0.75 -40.21
N PHE A 541 18.70 0.55 -40.51
CA PHE A 541 18.37 1.59 -39.54
C PHE A 541 16.88 1.69 -39.23
N VAL A 542 15.99 1.41 -40.19
CA VAL A 542 14.55 1.27 -39.91
C VAL A 542 14.32 0.14 -38.91
N SER A 543 14.94 -1.01 -39.14
CA SER A 543 14.87 -2.15 -38.21
C SER A 543 15.53 -1.87 -36.86
N LEU A 544 16.65 -1.15 -36.81
CA LEU A 544 17.29 -0.77 -35.54
C LEU A 544 16.40 0.13 -34.70
N LYS A 545 15.62 1.04 -35.31
CA LYS A 545 14.65 1.86 -34.57
C LYS A 545 13.54 1.01 -33.95
N LEU A 546 13.00 0.04 -34.69
CA LEU A 546 12.01 -0.92 -34.17
C LEU A 546 12.62 -1.80 -33.08
N ALA A 547 13.83 -2.29 -33.30
CA ALA A 547 14.59 -3.11 -32.37
C ALA A 547 14.95 -2.34 -31.09
N THR A 548 15.11 -1.01 -31.15
CA THR A 548 15.36 -0.16 -29.97
C THR A 548 14.15 -0.14 -29.04
N ALA A 549 12.95 0.03 -29.60
CA ALA A 549 11.72 -0.02 -28.82
C ALA A 549 11.52 -1.42 -28.20
N ALA A 550 11.78 -2.47 -28.98
CA ALA A 550 11.73 -3.85 -28.51
C ALA A 550 12.77 -4.14 -27.40
N ALA A 551 14.01 -3.68 -27.57
CA ALA A 551 15.08 -3.84 -26.60
C ALA A 551 14.74 -3.18 -25.27
N LEU A 552 14.11 -1.99 -25.30
CA LEU A 552 13.68 -1.28 -24.08
C LEU A 552 12.62 -2.08 -23.33
N VAL A 553 11.62 -2.63 -24.04
CA VAL A 553 10.60 -3.50 -23.43
C VAL A 553 11.25 -4.72 -22.78
N GLY A 554 12.18 -5.38 -23.48
CA GLY A 554 12.91 -6.51 -22.93
C GLY A 554 13.78 -6.15 -21.72
N ALA A 555 14.39 -4.96 -21.73
CA ALA A 555 15.16 -4.46 -20.60
C ALA A 555 14.27 -4.24 -19.37
N LEU A 556 13.12 -3.59 -19.54
CA LEU A 556 12.17 -3.37 -18.44
C LEU A 556 11.64 -4.68 -17.86
N VAL A 557 11.27 -5.65 -18.72
CA VAL A 557 10.80 -6.98 -18.27
C VAL A 557 11.92 -7.74 -17.55
N ALA A 558 13.16 -7.67 -18.05
CA ALA A 558 14.29 -8.29 -17.37
C ALA A 558 14.51 -7.67 -15.99
N GLU A 559 14.44 -6.33 -15.87
CA GLU A 559 14.62 -5.61 -14.62
C GLU A 559 13.52 -5.90 -13.60
N THR A 560 12.26 -6.05 -14.04
CA THR A 560 11.14 -6.41 -13.16
C THR A 560 11.30 -7.83 -12.60
N GLU A 561 11.55 -8.81 -13.47
CA GLU A 561 11.60 -10.23 -13.09
C GLU A 561 12.89 -10.60 -12.34
N SER A 562 14.01 -9.90 -12.62
CA SER A 562 15.28 -10.10 -11.90
C SER A 562 15.38 -9.36 -10.58
N ASN A 563 14.37 -8.57 -10.23
CA ASN A 563 14.35 -7.73 -9.03
C ASN A 563 15.56 -6.78 -8.97
N ASN A 564 15.99 -6.26 -10.13
CA ASN A 564 17.21 -5.46 -10.25
C ASN A 564 16.97 -4.03 -9.77
N ARG A 565 17.43 -3.74 -8.55
CA ARG A 565 17.16 -2.49 -7.83
C ARG A 565 17.65 -1.21 -8.54
N ARG A 566 18.52 -1.35 -9.55
CA ARG A 566 19.10 -0.22 -10.29
C ARG A 566 18.28 0.19 -11.51
N GLY A 567 17.30 -0.59 -11.94
CA GLY A 567 16.53 -0.37 -13.16
C GLY A 567 15.20 0.37 -12.94
N LEU A 568 14.72 1.04 -13.99
CA LEU A 568 13.37 1.60 -14.03
C LEU A 568 12.30 0.51 -13.88
N GLY A 569 12.53 -0.68 -14.45
CA GLY A 569 11.58 -1.79 -14.37
C GLY A 569 11.27 -2.18 -12.92
N PHE A 570 12.31 -2.32 -12.09
CA PHE A 570 12.13 -2.59 -10.65
C PHE A 570 11.36 -1.48 -9.94
N GLN A 571 11.63 -0.21 -10.24
CA GLN A 571 10.89 0.89 -9.63
C GLN A 571 9.41 0.87 -10.01
N ILE A 572 9.08 0.56 -11.27
CA ILE A 572 7.70 0.41 -11.73
C ILE A 572 7.00 -0.69 -10.92
N LEU A 573 7.62 -1.88 -10.82
CA LEU A 573 7.05 -3.00 -10.07
C LEU A 573 6.85 -2.64 -8.59
N GLY A 574 7.82 -1.96 -7.97
CA GLY A 574 7.72 -1.51 -6.59
C GLY A 574 6.56 -0.54 -6.36
N GLN A 575 6.32 0.40 -7.29
CA GLN A 575 5.18 1.32 -7.19
C GLN A 575 3.84 0.59 -7.40
N VAL A 576 3.79 -0.37 -8.34
CA VAL A 576 2.60 -1.21 -8.57
C VAL A 576 2.25 -1.99 -7.30
N GLN A 577 3.23 -2.62 -6.65
CA GLN A 577 3.03 -3.38 -5.41
C GLN A 577 2.63 -2.49 -4.22
N SER A 578 3.07 -1.23 -4.19
CA SER A 578 2.69 -0.26 -3.15
C SER A 578 1.32 0.38 -3.35
N GLY A 579 0.64 0.11 -4.47
CA GLY A 579 -0.63 0.75 -4.81
C GLY A 579 -0.52 2.23 -5.20
N ASN A 580 0.69 2.78 -5.37
CA ASN A 580 0.90 4.17 -5.74
C ASN A 580 0.79 4.37 -7.25
N VAL A 581 -0.46 4.37 -7.72
CA VAL A 581 -0.79 4.41 -9.16
C VAL A 581 -0.22 5.66 -9.84
N ALA A 582 -0.22 6.82 -9.19
CA ALA A 582 0.32 8.05 -9.78
C ALA A 582 1.81 7.93 -10.13
N ASP A 583 2.62 7.36 -9.23
CA ASP A 583 4.06 7.18 -9.44
C ASP A 583 4.36 6.12 -10.52
N VAL A 584 3.54 5.07 -10.62
CA VAL A 584 3.61 4.10 -11.73
C VAL A 584 3.50 4.81 -13.08
N TRP A 585 2.50 5.71 -13.23
CA TRP A 585 2.30 6.43 -14.48
C TRP A 585 3.43 7.42 -14.79
N ILE A 586 4.00 8.09 -13.77
CA ILE A 586 5.20 8.93 -13.95
C ILE A 586 6.36 8.09 -14.51
N LEU A 587 6.63 6.91 -13.92
CA LEU A 587 7.69 6.02 -14.38
C LEU A 587 7.44 5.46 -15.80
N LEU A 588 6.18 5.19 -16.15
CA LEU A 588 5.79 4.80 -17.51
C LEU A 588 6.04 5.92 -18.52
N LEU A 589 5.73 7.18 -18.17
CA LEU A 589 6.01 8.35 -19.01
C LEU A 589 7.51 8.56 -19.19
N ILE A 590 8.30 8.41 -18.12
CA ILE A 590 9.77 8.46 -18.17
C ILE A 590 10.30 7.36 -19.10
N SER A 591 9.78 6.14 -18.98
CA SER A 591 10.17 5.02 -19.84
C SER A 591 9.82 5.28 -21.31
N ALA A 592 8.64 5.84 -21.60
CA ALA A 592 8.25 6.24 -22.95
C ALA A 592 9.18 7.33 -23.52
N LEU A 593 9.50 8.34 -22.71
CA LEU A 593 10.43 9.41 -23.10
C LEU A 593 11.85 8.85 -23.35
N LEU A 594 12.31 7.91 -22.53
CA LEU A 594 13.56 7.20 -22.75
C LEU A 594 13.56 6.46 -24.10
N GLY A 595 12.50 5.71 -24.41
CA GLY A 595 12.36 5.03 -25.70
C GLY A 595 12.40 5.97 -26.89
N ILE A 596 11.66 7.08 -26.84
CA ILE A 596 11.70 8.12 -27.87
C ILE A 596 13.12 8.68 -28.04
N THR A 597 13.81 8.94 -26.94
CA THR A 597 15.18 9.48 -26.94
C THR A 597 16.18 8.50 -27.55
N LEU A 598 16.08 7.21 -27.22
CA LEU A 598 16.94 6.17 -27.79
C LEU A 598 16.68 5.96 -29.28
N VAL A 599 15.42 5.96 -29.72
CA VAL A 599 15.08 5.88 -31.15
C VAL A 599 15.59 7.11 -31.92
N ALA A 600 15.45 8.30 -31.32
CA ALA A 600 16.00 9.53 -31.88
C ALA A 600 17.53 9.48 -31.97
N PHE A 601 18.21 8.92 -30.97
CA PHE A 601 19.65 8.69 -30.98
C PHE A 601 20.06 7.75 -32.14
N VAL A 602 19.37 6.63 -32.35
CA VAL A 602 19.60 5.77 -33.53
C VAL A 602 19.40 6.52 -34.84
N GLY A 603 18.37 7.39 -34.92
CA GLY A 603 18.16 8.27 -36.07
C GLY A 603 19.27 9.29 -36.28
N LEU A 604 19.91 9.78 -35.21
CA LEU A 604 21.09 10.65 -35.30
C LEU A 604 22.29 9.88 -35.85
N VAL A 605 22.53 8.66 -35.35
CA VAL A 605 23.59 7.77 -35.85
C VAL A 605 23.38 7.45 -37.34
N GLN A 606 22.14 7.18 -37.76
CA GLN A 606 21.80 6.98 -39.18
C GLN A 606 22.27 8.16 -40.05
N ARG A 607 21.99 9.40 -39.60
CA ARG A 607 22.36 10.62 -40.34
C ARG A 607 23.86 10.83 -40.47
N LEU A 608 24.66 10.26 -39.57
CA LEU A 608 26.12 10.33 -39.60
C LEU A 608 26.71 9.22 -40.48
N VAL A 609 26.15 8.02 -40.42
CA VAL A 609 26.64 6.83 -41.16
C VAL A 609 26.18 6.83 -42.62
N ALA A 610 24.97 7.32 -42.91
CA ALA A 610 24.38 7.37 -44.24
C ALA A 610 24.07 8.81 -44.70
N PRO A 611 25.10 9.68 -44.86
CA PRO A 611 24.87 11.07 -45.28
C PRO A 611 24.26 11.18 -46.69
N TRP A 612 24.41 10.15 -47.52
CA TRP A 612 23.90 10.10 -48.90
C TRP A 612 22.38 10.00 -49.01
N GLU A 613 21.65 9.62 -47.95
CA GLU A 613 20.18 9.61 -47.93
C GLU A 613 19.55 11.02 -47.93
N ARG A 614 20.34 12.09 -47.79
CA ARG A 614 19.81 13.47 -47.71
C ARG A 614 19.42 14.12 -49.05
N ARG A 615 19.24 13.36 -50.14
CA ARG A 615 18.87 13.91 -51.45
C ARG A 615 17.39 13.80 -51.73
#